data_AF-A0A7C1BGS7-F1
#
_entry.id   AF-A0A7C1BGS7-F1
#
_cell.length_a   1.000
_cell.length_b   1.000
_cell.length_c   1.000
_cell.angle_alpha   90.00
_cell.angle_beta   90.00
_cell.angle_gamma   90.00
#
_symmetry.space_group_name_H-M   'P 1'
#
loop_
_entity.id
_entity.type
_entity.pdbx_description
1 polymer ?
#
loop_
_entity_poly.entity_id
_entity_poly.type
_entity_poly.pdbx_seq_one_letter_code
_entity_poly.pdbx_strand_id
1 'polypeptide(L)'
;MMRILMITVLNIVFYWILIPYSLVLLGRFLDGIFQASLSPEFSLVLGLPMFILGISISICATAYFITDGLGLPISGLSPKKLVKCGPYSFLRHPVYSGFILFTLGLTILKRSIWGLILSIVLSISIVLYAVLFEEKKLMKIYGVEYEEYRKKVGSFIPRGRYGYENCPPPLFVFFYIFGHIIMPFFYKVEIERRCEVPLKEVVLVSNHVSYLDFAFLLYAVKGYARFPVSSQHFRKHEMFYRSVGCFPIKRYEPDMKAIKNMMKILNEGGRIG
;
A
#
# COMPACT_ATOMS: atom_id res chain seq x y z
N MET A 1 6.43 1.25 21.06
CA MET A 1 5.51 1.99 20.16
C MET A 1 6.05 3.38 19.79
N MET A 2 6.46 4.21 20.77
CA MET A 2 6.97 5.58 20.54
C MET A 2 8.16 5.69 19.57
N ARG A 3 9.13 4.77 19.63
CA ARG A 3 10.29 4.74 18.71
C ARG A 3 9.89 4.54 17.24
N ILE A 4 8.95 3.63 16.96
CA ILE A 4 8.48 3.35 15.59
C ILE A 4 7.71 4.56 15.05
N LEU A 5 6.86 5.17 15.88
CA LEU A 5 6.13 6.38 15.53
C LEU A 5 7.10 7.53 15.18
N MET A 6 8.10 7.76 16.02
CA MET A 6 9.12 8.79 15.80
C MET A 6 9.90 8.57 14.49
N ILE A 7 10.37 7.35 14.23
CA ILE A 7 11.08 7.01 12.99
C ILE A 7 10.17 7.24 11.77
N THR A 8 8.89 6.87 11.88
CA THR A 8 7.92 7.05 10.80
C THR A 8 7.68 8.52 10.51
N VAL A 9 7.45 9.34 11.54
CA VAL A 9 7.28 10.79 11.40
C VAL A 9 8.53 11.43 10.80
N LEU A 10 9.72 11.07 11.28
CA LEU A 10 10.98 11.60 10.76
C LEU A 10 11.17 11.26 9.28
N ASN A 11 10.87 10.03 8.87
CA ASN A 11 10.93 9.63 7.46
C ASN A 11 9.94 10.41 6.60
N ILE A 12 8.70 10.58 7.08
CA ILE A 12 7.68 11.35 6.36
C ILE A 12 8.15 12.80 6.19
N VAL A 13 8.60 13.45 7.27
CA VAL A 13 9.10 14.83 7.20
C VAL A 13 10.30 14.94 6.27
N PHE A 14 11.25 14.00 6.35
CA PHE A 14 12.46 14.04 5.52
C PHE A 14 12.14 13.89 4.03
N TYR A 15 11.43 12.83 3.65
CA TYR A 15 11.17 12.55 2.25
C TYR A 15 10.08 13.44 1.65
N TRP A 16 9.01 13.75 2.38
CA TRP A 16 7.85 14.47 1.83
C TRP A 16 7.88 15.98 2.06
N ILE A 17 8.77 16.48 2.93
CA ILE A 17 8.87 17.92 3.22
C ILE A 17 10.29 18.44 2.95
N LEU A 18 11.32 17.90 3.61
CA LEU A 18 12.67 18.46 3.52
C LEU A 18 13.28 18.33 2.12
N ILE A 19 13.26 17.14 1.51
CA ILE A 19 13.79 16.94 0.15
C ILE A 19 13.05 17.84 -0.87
N PRO A 20 11.72 17.79 -0.99
CA PRO A 20 11.00 18.60 -1.97
C PRO A 20 11.16 20.10 -1.74
N TYR A 21 11.20 20.53 -0.48
CA TYR A 21 11.45 21.92 -0.12
C TYR A 21 12.85 22.36 -0.55
N SER A 22 13.89 21.54 -0.31
CA SER A 22 15.26 21.83 -0.72
C SER A 22 15.40 21.91 -2.24
N LEU A 23 14.72 21.05 -3.01
CA LEU A 23 14.70 21.10 -4.47
C LEU A 23 14.10 22.40 -5.00
N VAL A 24 12.97 22.81 -4.43
CA VAL A 24 12.30 24.08 -4.81
C VAL A 24 13.15 25.28 -4.42
N LEU A 25 13.76 25.27 -3.23
CA LEU A 25 14.59 26.36 -2.74
C LEU A 25 15.84 26.53 -3.60
N LEU A 26 16.60 25.45 -3.81
CA LEU A 26 17.81 25.46 -4.63
C LEU A 26 17.49 25.75 -6.10
N GLY A 27 16.42 25.16 -6.63
CA GLY A 27 15.95 25.42 -7.99
C GLY A 27 15.65 26.90 -8.21
N ARG A 28 14.88 27.53 -7.31
CA ARG A 28 14.56 28.97 -7.43
C ARG A 28 15.76 29.89 -7.23
N PHE A 29 16.71 29.50 -6.39
CA PHE A 29 17.97 30.21 -6.26
C PHE A 29 18.73 30.22 -7.60
N LEU A 30 18.86 29.07 -8.26
CA LEU A 30 19.50 28.94 -9.56
C LEU A 30 18.72 29.66 -10.68
N ASP A 31 17.39 29.55 -10.69
CA ASP A 31 16.54 30.27 -11.64
C ASP A 31 16.74 31.79 -11.55
N GLY A 32 16.96 32.33 -10.34
CA GLY A 32 17.27 33.75 -10.15
C GLY A 32 18.64 34.16 -10.75
N ILE A 33 19.62 33.27 -10.69
CA ILE A 33 20.95 33.49 -11.30
C ILE A 33 20.87 33.45 -12.83
N PHE A 34 20.15 32.47 -13.38
CA PHE A 34 20.08 32.23 -14.83
C PHE A 34 18.87 32.88 -15.52
N GLN A 35 18.05 33.64 -14.79
CA GLN A 35 16.83 34.31 -15.27
C GLN A 35 15.89 33.35 -16.04
N ALA A 36 15.76 32.13 -15.54
CA ALA A 36 15.00 31.06 -16.18
C ALA A 36 13.65 30.88 -15.46
N SER A 37 12.54 30.78 -16.20
CA SER A 37 11.24 30.48 -15.60
C SER A 37 10.30 29.77 -16.58
N LEU A 38 9.41 28.93 -16.04
CA LEU A 38 8.34 28.29 -16.83
C LEU A 38 7.12 29.20 -16.94
N SER A 39 6.38 29.06 -18.05
CA SER A 39 5.13 29.80 -18.24
C SER A 39 4.07 29.38 -17.21
N PRO A 40 3.27 30.32 -16.68
CA PRO A 40 2.28 30.02 -15.65
C PRO A 40 1.22 28.99 -16.08
N GLU A 41 0.76 29.08 -17.32
CA GLU A 41 -0.28 28.20 -17.87
C GLU A 41 0.21 26.74 -17.97
N PHE A 42 1.41 26.54 -18.51
CA PHE A 42 2.03 25.22 -18.61
C PHE A 42 2.22 24.59 -17.22
N SER A 43 2.68 25.40 -16.25
CA SER A 43 2.93 24.94 -14.89
C SER A 43 1.69 24.41 -14.19
N LEU A 44 0.52 25.04 -14.38
CA LEU A 44 -0.72 24.57 -13.78
C LEU A 44 -1.27 23.34 -14.50
N VAL A 45 -1.32 23.36 -15.83
CA VAL A 45 -1.89 22.29 -16.65
C VAL A 45 -1.13 20.98 -16.47
N LEU A 46 0.20 21.02 -16.39
CA LEU A 46 1.02 19.82 -16.25
C LEU A 46 1.40 19.52 -14.80
N GLY A 47 1.78 20.55 -14.03
CA GLY A 47 2.31 20.37 -12.68
C GLY A 47 1.26 19.89 -11.69
N LEU A 48 0.03 20.42 -11.75
CA LEU A 48 -1.03 20.06 -10.79
C LEU A 48 -1.46 18.59 -10.92
N PRO A 49 -1.77 18.06 -12.13
CA PRO A 49 -2.11 16.65 -12.27
C PRO A 49 -0.97 15.73 -11.84
N MET A 50 0.28 16.03 -12.19
CA MET A 50 1.44 15.23 -11.77
C MET A 50 1.60 15.21 -10.25
N PHE A 51 1.42 16.35 -9.59
CA PHE A 51 1.48 16.48 -8.15
C PHE A 51 0.41 15.63 -7.44
N ILE A 52 -0.85 15.78 -7.86
CA ILE A 52 -1.99 15.05 -7.27
C ILE A 52 -1.85 13.54 -7.53
N LEU A 53 -1.51 13.15 -8.76
CA LEU A 53 -1.35 11.76 -9.14
C LEU A 53 -0.19 11.11 -8.36
N GLY A 54 0.94 11.82 -8.23
CA GLY A 54 2.10 11.33 -7.48
C GLY A 54 1.76 11.02 -6.02
N ILE A 55 1.13 11.97 -5.32
CA ILE A 55 0.68 11.78 -3.94
C ILE A 55 -0.31 10.62 -3.85
N SER A 56 -1.30 10.57 -4.74
CA SER A 56 -2.35 9.54 -4.74
C SER A 56 -1.78 8.13 -4.91
N ILE A 57 -0.84 7.95 -5.83
CA ILE A 57 -0.16 6.67 -6.05
C ILE A 57 0.64 6.27 -4.81
N SER A 58 1.42 7.18 -4.23
CA SER A 58 2.23 6.87 -3.05
C SER A 58 1.40 6.56 -1.81
N ILE A 59 0.29 7.27 -1.58
CA ILE A 59 -0.64 6.96 -0.48
C ILE A 59 -1.26 5.58 -0.70
N CYS A 60 -1.78 5.31 -1.91
CA CYS A 60 -2.40 4.03 -2.23
C CYS A 60 -1.39 2.87 -2.09
N ALA A 61 -0.17 3.04 -2.58
CA ALA A 61 0.89 2.04 -2.45
C ALA A 61 1.26 1.79 -0.98
N THR A 62 1.42 2.86 -0.19
CA THR A 62 1.71 2.76 1.24
C THR A 62 0.58 2.06 2.00
N ALA A 63 -0.68 2.35 1.65
CA ALA A 63 -1.84 1.68 2.22
C ALA A 63 -1.77 0.16 2.01
N TYR A 64 -1.51 -0.30 0.78
CA TYR A 64 -1.30 -1.72 0.48
C TYR A 64 -0.08 -2.30 1.22
N PHE A 65 0.98 -1.52 1.39
CA PHE A 65 2.15 -1.96 2.16
C PHE A 65 1.84 -2.22 3.63
N ILE A 66 0.98 -1.40 4.23
CA ILE A 66 0.52 -1.55 5.62
C ILE A 66 -0.46 -2.71 5.75
N THR A 67 -1.45 -2.79 4.86
CA THR A 67 -2.55 -3.77 5.00
C THR A 67 -2.19 -5.16 4.51
N ASP A 68 -1.45 -5.26 3.40
CA ASP A 68 -1.01 -6.54 2.84
C ASP A 68 0.38 -6.89 3.40
N GLY A 69 1.35 -6.00 3.29
CA GLY A 69 2.74 -6.26 3.70
C GLY A 69 2.99 -6.29 5.20
N LEU A 70 2.08 -5.74 6.02
CA LEU A 70 2.24 -5.59 7.48
C LEU A 70 3.54 -4.85 7.87
N GLY A 71 3.99 -3.93 7.02
CA GLY A 71 5.19 -3.13 7.23
C GLY A 71 5.00 -1.69 6.77
N LEU A 72 6.10 -0.94 6.74
CA LEU A 72 6.15 0.41 6.21
C LEU A 72 7.23 0.50 5.13
N PRO A 73 7.08 1.39 4.13
CA PRO A 73 8.10 1.62 3.10
C PRO A 73 9.29 2.40 3.67
N ILE A 74 9.89 1.87 4.75
CA ILE A 74 11.00 2.46 5.50
C ILE A 74 12.05 1.36 5.70
N SER A 75 13.31 1.69 5.47
CA SER A 75 14.42 0.77 5.74
C SER A 75 14.43 0.37 7.22
N GLY A 76 14.30 -0.92 7.50
CA GLY A 76 14.23 -1.47 8.86
C GLY A 76 12.81 -1.78 9.36
N LEU A 77 11.77 -1.35 8.65
CA LEU A 77 10.37 -1.73 8.89
C LEU A 77 9.77 -2.43 7.65
N SER A 78 10.61 -3.23 6.99
CA SER A 78 10.28 -3.96 5.76
C SER A 78 9.07 -4.89 5.93
N PRO A 79 8.31 -5.13 4.85
CA PRO A 79 7.08 -5.90 4.92
C PRO A 79 7.41 -7.36 5.23
N LYS A 80 6.54 -8.00 6.01
CA LYS A 80 6.71 -9.41 6.40
C LYS A 80 6.48 -10.38 5.24
N LYS A 81 5.86 -9.92 4.14
CA LYS A 81 5.67 -10.68 2.90
C LYS A 81 5.82 -9.78 1.67
N LEU A 82 6.05 -10.40 0.51
CA LEU A 82 6.10 -9.69 -0.77
C LEU A 82 4.72 -9.13 -1.14
N VAL A 83 4.61 -7.81 -1.23
CA VAL A 83 3.37 -7.12 -1.59
C VAL A 83 3.23 -7.08 -3.11
N LYS A 84 2.17 -7.69 -3.63
CA LYS A 84 1.91 -7.80 -5.09
C LYS A 84 0.59 -7.13 -5.50
N CYS A 85 -0.18 -6.67 -4.53
CA CYS A 85 -1.55 -6.19 -4.69
C CYS A 85 -1.65 -4.67 -4.85
N GLY A 86 -2.77 -4.19 -5.40
CA GLY A 86 -3.00 -2.76 -5.60
C GLY A 86 -2.03 -2.17 -6.63
N PRO A 87 -1.40 -1.00 -6.37
CA PRO A 87 -0.42 -0.40 -7.28
C PRO A 87 0.77 -1.32 -7.61
N TYR A 88 1.10 -2.26 -6.71
CA TYR A 88 2.16 -3.25 -6.92
C TYR A 88 1.83 -4.27 -8.01
N SER A 89 0.58 -4.33 -8.49
CA SER A 89 0.20 -5.17 -9.63
C SER A 89 0.51 -4.53 -11.00
N PHE A 90 0.85 -3.24 -11.00
CA PHE A 90 1.21 -2.48 -12.20
C PHE A 90 2.70 -2.16 -12.25
N LEU A 91 3.27 -1.76 -11.12
CA LEU A 91 4.66 -1.32 -10.96
C LEU A 91 5.29 -2.04 -9.77
N ARG A 92 6.57 -2.38 -9.85
CA ARG A 92 7.31 -2.94 -8.70
C ARG A 92 7.64 -1.88 -7.65
N HIS A 93 7.81 -0.63 -8.08
CA HIS A 93 8.21 0.48 -7.22
C HIS A 93 7.20 1.65 -7.21
N PRO A 94 5.91 1.42 -6.93
CA PRO A 94 4.89 2.45 -7.05
C PRO A 94 5.06 3.61 -6.08
N VAL A 95 5.62 3.40 -4.88
CA VAL A 95 5.92 4.49 -3.94
C VAL A 95 6.97 5.45 -4.52
N TYR A 96 8.02 4.93 -5.15
CA TYR A 96 9.03 5.74 -5.83
C TYR A 96 8.47 6.42 -7.07
N SER A 97 7.69 5.72 -7.90
CA SER A 97 7.01 6.34 -9.04
C SER A 97 6.12 7.51 -8.62
N GLY A 98 5.34 7.35 -7.54
CA GLY A 98 4.51 8.42 -7.00
C GLY A 98 5.35 9.60 -6.45
N PHE A 99 6.45 9.32 -5.76
CA PHE A 99 7.36 10.36 -5.25
C PHE A 99 8.06 11.14 -6.38
N ILE A 100 8.49 10.45 -7.44
CA ILE A 100 9.04 11.06 -8.66
C ILE A 100 8.02 12.00 -9.30
N LEU A 101 6.79 11.53 -9.54
CA LEU A 101 5.72 12.35 -10.11
C LEU A 101 5.39 13.57 -9.23
N PHE A 102 5.35 13.37 -7.91
CA PHE A 102 5.11 14.43 -6.95
C PHE A 102 6.20 15.51 -6.99
N THR A 103 7.48 15.14 -6.96
CA THR A 103 8.60 16.11 -6.96
C THR A 103 8.75 16.83 -8.30
N LEU A 104 8.49 16.16 -9.42
CA LEU A 104 8.41 16.80 -10.74
C LEU A 104 7.23 17.78 -10.83
N GLY A 105 6.04 17.33 -10.42
CA GLY A 105 4.85 18.18 -10.42
C GLY A 105 5.01 19.41 -9.53
N LEU A 106 5.64 19.24 -8.35
CA LEU A 106 5.90 20.34 -7.43
C LEU A 106 6.84 21.40 -8.01
N THR A 107 7.96 21.00 -8.63
CA THR A 107 8.91 21.97 -9.20
C THR A 107 8.36 22.67 -10.44
N ILE A 108 7.56 21.96 -11.25
CA ILE A 108 6.78 22.55 -12.36
C ILE A 108 5.78 23.58 -11.82
N LEU A 109 5.01 23.26 -10.77
CA LEU A 109 4.06 24.19 -10.14
C LEU A 109 4.76 25.44 -9.57
N LYS A 110 6.00 25.29 -9.09
CA LYS A 110 6.83 26.41 -8.62
C LYS A 110 7.50 27.19 -9.74
N ARG A 111 7.21 26.83 -11.00
CA ARG A 111 7.72 27.47 -12.24
C ARG A 111 9.24 27.44 -12.35
N SER A 112 9.88 26.44 -11.74
CA SER A 112 11.34 26.37 -11.59
C SER A 112 11.95 25.43 -12.62
N ILE A 113 12.76 25.96 -13.55
CA ILE A 113 13.42 25.15 -14.58
C ILE A 113 14.57 24.37 -13.94
N TRP A 114 15.40 25.02 -13.14
CA TRP A 114 16.47 24.34 -12.43
C TRP A 114 15.94 23.37 -11.38
N GLY A 115 14.84 23.70 -10.71
CA GLY A 115 14.15 22.77 -9.82
C GLY A 115 13.65 21.52 -10.57
N LEU A 116 13.12 21.67 -11.77
CA LEU A 116 12.73 20.55 -12.62
C LEU A 116 13.93 19.67 -13.00
N ILE A 117 15.05 20.28 -13.41
CA ILE A 117 16.29 19.55 -13.73
C ILE A 117 16.79 18.77 -12.50
N LEU A 118 16.84 19.40 -11.33
CA LEU A 118 17.24 18.75 -10.09
C LEU A 118 16.29 17.59 -9.72
N SER A 119 14.97 17.77 -9.89
CA SER A 119 13.99 16.68 -9.71
C SER A 119 14.22 15.52 -10.69
N ILE A 120 14.58 15.79 -11.95
CA ILE A 120 14.92 14.75 -12.94
C ILE A 120 16.17 13.99 -12.51
N VAL A 121 17.22 14.69 -12.08
CA VAL A 121 18.45 14.06 -11.57
C VAL A 121 18.15 13.17 -10.37
N LEU A 122 17.37 13.67 -9.40
CA LEU A 122 16.92 12.87 -8.25
C LEU A 122 16.13 11.63 -8.70
N SER A 123 15.25 11.78 -9.69
CA SER A 123 14.45 10.68 -10.22
C SER A 123 15.32 9.58 -10.82
N ILE A 124 16.36 9.94 -11.57
CA ILE A 124 17.35 9.00 -12.11
C ILE A 124 18.07 8.29 -10.96
N SER A 125 18.52 9.02 -9.93
CA SER A 125 19.17 8.41 -8.76
C SER A 125 18.26 7.41 -8.04
N ILE A 126 16.97 7.71 -7.88
CA ILE A 126 15.99 6.81 -7.27
C ILE A 126 15.80 5.54 -8.12
N VAL A 127 15.65 5.68 -9.44
CA VAL A 127 15.49 4.54 -10.35
C VAL A 127 16.73 3.64 -10.30
N LEU A 128 17.92 4.22 -10.34
CA LEU A 128 19.17 3.48 -10.24
C LEU A 128 19.29 2.77 -8.88
N TYR A 129 18.96 3.44 -7.79
CA TYR A 129 18.94 2.83 -6.46
C TYR A 129 18.00 1.61 -6.40
N ALA A 130 16.77 1.79 -6.86
CA ALA A 130 15.74 0.76 -6.85
C ALA A 130 16.18 -0.47 -7.67
N VAL A 131 16.67 -0.27 -8.90
CA VAL A 131 17.06 -1.38 -9.78
C VAL A 131 18.36 -2.06 -9.33
N LEU A 132 19.37 -1.29 -8.93
CA LEU A 132 20.70 -1.83 -8.66
C LEU A 132 20.86 -2.40 -7.25
N PHE A 133 20.11 -1.87 -6.27
CA PHE A 133 20.23 -2.27 -4.87
C PHE A 133 18.96 -2.94 -4.37
N GLU A 134 17.81 -2.30 -4.52
CA GLU A 134 16.57 -2.80 -3.94
C GLU A 134 16.08 -4.08 -4.63
N GLU A 135 16.06 -4.15 -5.95
CA GLU A 135 15.67 -5.38 -6.66
C GLU A 135 16.64 -6.54 -6.35
N LYS A 136 17.93 -6.28 -6.17
CA LYS A 136 18.90 -7.31 -5.74
C LYS A 136 18.63 -7.78 -4.32
N LYS A 137 18.31 -6.86 -3.40
CA LYS A 137 17.94 -7.18 -2.03
C LYS A 137 16.65 -8.01 -1.98
N LEU A 138 15.62 -7.62 -2.75
CA LEU A 138 14.35 -8.34 -2.84
C LEU A 138 14.55 -9.75 -3.43
N MET A 139 15.42 -9.90 -4.43
CA MET A 139 15.79 -11.21 -4.97
C MET A 139 16.44 -12.12 -3.90
N LYS A 140 17.31 -11.56 -3.04
CA LYS A 140 17.91 -12.31 -1.93
C LYS A 140 16.91 -12.72 -0.85
N ILE A 141 15.91 -11.88 -0.57
CA ILE A 141 14.92 -12.11 0.49
C ILE A 141 13.82 -13.09 0.03
N TYR A 142 13.30 -12.91 -1.19
CA TYR A 142 12.10 -13.60 -1.67
C TYR A 142 12.38 -14.63 -2.78
N GLY A 143 13.60 -14.68 -3.32
CA GLY A 143 14.04 -15.69 -4.27
C GLY A 143 13.11 -15.85 -5.48
N VAL A 144 12.69 -17.09 -5.72
CA VAL A 144 11.83 -17.49 -6.84
C VAL A 144 10.52 -16.71 -6.89
N GLU A 145 9.90 -16.43 -5.74
CA GLU A 145 8.63 -15.69 -5.68
C GLU A 145 8.79 -14.28 -6.28
N TYR A 146 9.92 -13.62 -6.02
CA TYR A 146 10.21 -12.31 -6.58
C TYR A 146 10.64 -12.38 -8.04
N GLU A 147 11.32 -13.44 -8.45
CA GLU A 147 11.67 -13.64 -9.86
C GLU A 147 10.42 -13.78 -10.75
N GLU A 148 9.45 -14.58 -10.32
CA GLU A 148 8.15 -14.71 -11.02
C GLU A 148 7.38 -13.39 -11.07
N TYR A 149 7.39 -12.65 -9.96
CA TYR A 149 6.80 -11.31 -9.87
C TYR A 149 7.46 -10.35 -10.87
N ARG A 150 8.80 -10.34 -10.94
CA ARG A 150 9.61 -9.49 -11.82
C ARG A 150 9.38 -9.75 -13.31
N LYS A 151 9.09 -11.00 -13.68
CA LYS A 151 8.76 -11.37 -15.07
C LYS A 151 7.43 -10.73 -15.53
N LYS A 152 6.45 -10.67 -14.63
CA LYS A 152 5.06 -10.24 -14.92
C LYS A 152 4.86 -8.73 -14.81
N VAL A 153 5.44 -8.08 -13.79
CA VAL A 153 5.20 -6.67 -13.46
C VAL A 153 6.42 -5.83 -13.80
N GLY A 154 6.25 -4.68 -14.45
CA GLY A 154 7.37 -3.79 -14.82
C GLY A 154 7.92 -2.98 -13.64
N SER A 155 9.16 -2.47 -13.74
CA SER A 155 9.82 -1.75 -12.63
C SER A 155 9.15 -0.39 -12.37
N PHE A 156 9.27 0.54 -13.32
CA PHE A 156 8.71 1.90 -13.30
C PHE A 156 7.76 2.19 -14.47
N ILE A 157 7.70 1.29 -15.46
CA ILE A 157 6.78 1.37 -16.61
C ILE A 157 5.86 0.13 -16.55
N PRO A 158 4.53 0.31 -16.59
CA PRO A 158 3.60 -0.81 -16.49
C PRO A 158 3.64 -1.67 -17.75
N ARG A 159 3.55 -2.99 -17.59
CA ARG A 159 3.42 -3.97 -18.69
C ARG A 159 1.99 -4.49 -18.87
N GLY A 160 1.07 -3.97 -18.07
CA GLY A 160 -0.27 -4.50 -17.87
C GLY A 160 -0.57 -4.68 -16.38
N ARG A 161 -1.83 -5.00 -16.06
CA ARG A 161 -2.25 -5.34 -14.71
C ARG A 161 -2.18 -6.84 -14.53
N TYR A 162 -1.38 -7.31 -13.57
CA TYR A 162 -1.42 -8.74 -13.21
C TYR A 162 -2.37 -8.97 -12.03
N GLY A 163 -3.34 -9.86 -12.21
CA GLY A 163 -4.24 -10.27 -11.13
C GLY A 163 -3.55 -11.24 -10.19
N TYR A 164 -3.42 -10.88 -8.91
CA TYR A 164 -2.99 -11.81 -7.87
C TYR A 164 -4.21 -12.29 -7.08
N GLU A 165 -4.28 -13.59 -6.83
CA GLU A 165 -5.27 -14.17 -5.91
C GLU A 165 -5.00 -13.66 -4.47
N ASN A 166 -6.05 -13.62 -3.65
CA ASN A 166 -5.99 -13.17 -2.24
C ASN A 166 -5.52 -11.73 -1.98
N CYS A 167 -5.68 -10.82 -2.96
CA CYS A 167 -5.48 -9.39 -2.71
C CYS A 167 -6.57 -8.76 -1.85
N PRO A 168 -6.20 -7.84 -0.93
CA PRO A 168 -7.18 -7.01 -0.23
C PRO A 168 -7.87 -6.07 -1.23
N PRO A 169 -9.21 -6.09 -1.30
CA PRO A 169 -9.96 -5.15 -2.11
C PRO A 169 -9.74 -3.70 -1.63
N PRO A 170 -9.84 -2.69 -2.51
CA PRO A 170 -9.65 -1.28 -2.13
C PRO A 170 -10.56 -0.85 -0.97
N LEU A 171 -11.81 -1.30 -0.97
CA LEU A 171 -12.77 -0.96 0.09
C LEU A 171 -12.39 -1.63 1.42
N PHE A 172 -11.83 -2.85 1.40
CA PHE A 172 -11.26 -3.47 2.59
C PHE A 172 -10.08 -2.65 3.12
N VAL A 173 -9.14 -2.24 2.25
CA VAL A 173 -7.98 -1.43 2.64
C VAL A 173 -8.43 -0.14 3.32
N PHE A 174 -9.44 0.53 2.75
CA PHE A 174 -10.05 1.72 3.34
C PHE A 174 -10.60 1.45 4.75
N PHE A 175 -11.50 0.48 4.91
CA PHE A 175 -12.08 0.16 6.22
C PHE A 175 -11.05 -0.34 7.22
N TYR A 176 -10.02 -1.06 6.76
CA TYR A 176 -8.94 -1.52 7.62
C TYR A 176 -8.17 -0.34 8.22
N ILE A 177 -7.73 0.62 7.38
CA ILE A 177 -6.99 1.79 7.83
C ILE A 177 -7.88 2.66 8.72
N PHE A 178 -9.09 2.96 8.25
CA PHE A 178 -10.07 3.76 8.96
C PHE A 178 -10.38 3.15 10.33
N GLY A 179 -10.65 1.85 10.39
CA GLY A 179 -10.92 1.11 11.62
C GLY A 179 -9.76 1.16 12.60
N HIS A 180 -8.50 1.07 12.15
CA HIS A 180 -7.34 1.18 13.02
C HIS A 180 -7.10 2.59 13.57
N ILE A 181 -7.49 3.62 12.81
CA ILE A 181 -7.42 5.01 13.27
C ILE A 181 -8.55 5.28 14.27
N ILE A 182 -9.76 4.79 14.01
CA ILE A 182 -10.97 5.14 14.75
C ILE A 182 -11.17 4.31 16.01
N MET A 183 -10.93 3.00 15.96
CA MET A 183 -11.17 2.11 17.10
C MET A 183 -10.59 2.62 18.43
N PRO A 184 -9.35 3.13 18.50
CA PRO A 184 -8.78 3.66 19.74
C PRO A 184 -9.53 4.86 20.35
N PHE A 185 -10.30 5.61 19.56
CA PHE A 185 -11.07 6.74 20.06
C PHE A 185 -12.37 6.31 20.73
N PHE A 186 -12.94 5.17 20.31
CA PHE A 186 -14.22 4.67 20.81
C PHE A 186 -14.06 3.54 21.83
N TYR A 187 -12.98 2.76 21.73
CA TYR A 187 -12.74 1.58 22.54
C TYR A 187 -11.31 1.55 23.05
N LYS A 188 -11.17 1.29 24.36
CA LYS A 188 -9.87 0.94 24.95
C LYS A 188 -9.60 -0.54 24.69
N VAL A 189 -8.87 -0.82 23.62
CA VAL A 189 -8.53 -2.20 23.22
C VAL A 189 -7.19 -2.60 23.83
N GLU A 190 -7.19 -3.63 24.67
CA GLU A 190 -5.99 -4.28 25.18
C GLU A 190 -5.81 -5.63 24.47
N ILE A 191 -4.59 -5.88 23.96
CA ILE A 191 -4.29 -7.08 23.17
C ILE A 191 -3.25 -7.92 23.90
N GLU A 192 -3.71 -9.00 24.52
CA GLU A 192 -2.84 -10.03 25.10
C GLU A 192 -2.44 -11.06 24.03
N ARG A 193 -1.13 -11.15 23.73
CA ARG A 193 -0.61 -12.14 22.76
C ARG A 193 -0.03 -13.34 23.48
N ARG A 194 -0.72 -14.48 23.36
CA ARG A 194 -0.21 -15.77 23.85
C ARG A 194 0.72 -16.48 22.85
N CYS A 195 0.56 -16.20 21.56
CA CYS A 195 1.38 -16.77 20.49
C CYS A 195 1.49 -15.79 19.30
N GLU A 196 2.47 -16.01 18.43
CA GLU A 196 2.56 -15.30 17.15
C GLU A 196 1.62 -15.95 16.13
N VAL A 197 0.73 -15.16 15.52
CA VAL A 197 -0.22 -15.64 14.52
C VAL A 197 0.48 -15.78 13.17
N PRO A 198 0.42 -16.94 12.50
CA PRO A 198 1.04 -17.11 11.19
C PRO A 198 0.43 -16.17 10.13
N LEU A 199 1.25 -15.84 9.12
CA LEU A 199 0.89 -14.87 8.07
C LEU A 199 0.15 -15.48 6.88
N LYS A 200 0.20 -16.81 6.74
CA LYS A 200 -0.38 -17.60 5.63
C LYS A 200 -1.06 -18.82 6.23
N GLU A 201 -2.08 -19.34 5.54
CA GLU A 201 -2.74 -20.61 5.89
C GLU A 201 -3.35 -20.62 7.30
N VAL A 202 -4.04 -19.53 7.68
CA VAL A 202 -4.66 -19.41 8.99
C VAL A 202 -6.17 -19.22 8.87
N VAL A 203 -6.90 -19.96 9.71
CA VAL A 203 -8.29 -19.70 10.04
C VAL A 203 -8.34 -19.00 11.39
N LEU A 204 -8.86 -17.77 11.40
CA LEU A 204 -9.13 -16.99 12.58
C LEU A 204 -10.57 -17.27 13.00
N VAL A 205 -10.78 -17.51 14.29
CA VAL A 205 -12.10 -17.83 14.83
C VAL A 205 -12.35 -16.92 16.01
N SER A 206 -13.48 -16.20 15.99
CA SER A 206 -13.93 -15.44 17.16
C SER A 206 -14.73 -16.33 18.09
N ASN A 207 -14.75 -16.00 19.37
CA ASN A 207 -15.62 -16.61 20.37
C ASN A 207 -17.10 -16.16 20.24
N HIS A 208 -17.41 -15.25 19.31
CA HIS A 208 -18.76 -14.77 18.99
C HIS A 208 -19.48 -14.10 20.17
N VAL A 209 -18.74 -13.33 20.97
CA VAL A 209 -19.30 -12.59 22.12
C VAL A 209 -19.93 -11.26 21.70
N SER A 210 -19.45 -10.62 20.63
CA SER A 210 -19.97 -9.35 20.12
C SER A 210 -20.20 -9.36 18.61
N TYR A 211 -21.13 -8.53 18.14
CA TYR A 211 -21.29 -8.24 16.71
C TYR A 211 -20.05 -7.57 16.09
N LEU A 212 -19.23 -6.90 16.92
CA LEU A 212 -18.00 -6.23 16.48
C LEU A 212 -16.77 -7.14 16.48
N ASP A 213 -16.95 -8.43 16.75
CA ASP A 213 -15.87 -9.42 16.81
C ASP A 213 -14.98 -9.40 15.56
N PHE A 214 -15.56 -9.28 14.37
CA PHE A 214 -14.78 -9.19 13.13
C PHE A 214 -13.85 -7.97 13.11
N ALA A 215 -14.30 -6.84 13.65
CA ALA A 215 -13.55 -5.59 13.67
C ALA A 215 -12.40 -5.67 14.70
N PHE A 216 -12.67 -6.23 15.88
CA PHE A 216 -11.63 -6.48 16.89
C PHE A 216 -10.62 -7.52 16.43
N LEU A 217 -11.06 -8.58 15.74
CA LEU A 217 -10.18 -9.60 15.18
C LEU A 217 -9.22 -8.99 14.14
N LEU A 218 -9.74 -8.19 13.21
CA LEU A 218 -8.92 -7.48 12.21
C LEU A 218 -7.96 -6.48 12.86
N TYR A 219 -8.40 -5.78 13.91
CA TYR A 219 -7.58 -4.85 14.66
C TYR A 219 -6.42 -5.55 15.41
N ALA A 220 -6.70 -6.69 16.05
CA ALA A 220 -5.74 -7.40 16.89
C ALA A 220 -4.72 -8.22 16.08
N VAL A 221 -5.23 -8.97 15.10
CA VAL A 221 -4.44 -9.94 14.32
C VAL A 221 -3.66 -9.26 13.19
N LYS A 222 -4.17 -8.14 12.67
CA LYS A 222 -3.63 -7.36 11.54
C LYS A 222 -3.58 -8.15 10.23
N GLY A 223 -3.77 -7.43 9.13
CA GLY A 223 -3.70 -7.95 7.77
C GLY A 223 -5.03 -8.41 7.20
N TYR A 224 -5.00 -8.74 5.91
CA TYR A 224 -6.19 -9.16 5.17
C TYR A 224 -6.61 -10.59 5.52
N ALA A 225 -7.89 -10.77 5.82
CA ALA A 225 -8.55 -12.06 5.97
C ALA A 225 -9.92 -11.99 5.30
N ARG A 226 -10.35 -13.10 4.70
CA ARG A 226 -11.67 -13.23 4.06
C ARG A 226 -12.66 -13.81 5.04
N PHE A 227 -13.81 -13.16 5.19
CA PHE A 227 -14.85 -13.59 6.10
C PHE A 227 -16.02 -14.25 5.36
N PRO A 228 -16.47 -15.44 5.78
CA PRO A 228 -17.70 -16.03 5.30
C PRO A 228 -18.90 -15.29 5.90
N VAL A 229 -19.89 -14.98 5.07
CA VAL A 229 -21.12 -14.30 5.48
C VAL A 229 -22.31 -15.19 5.18
N SER A 230 -23.32 -15.21 6.06
CA SER A 230 -24.56 -15.96 5.81
C SER A 230 -25.11 -15.61 4.43
N SER A 231 -25.40 -16.62 3.60
CA SER A 231 -25.87 -16.42 2.22
C SER A 231 -27.12 -15.53 2.13
N GLN A 232 -27.98 -15.52 3.15
CA GLN A 232 -29.13 -14.62 3.24
C GLN A 232 -28.70 -13.15 3.36
N HIS A 233 -27.74 -12.86 4.25
CA HIS A 233 -27.20 -11.51 4.43
C HIS A 233 -26.38 -11.08 3.21
N PHE A 234 -25.59 -12.00 2.66
CA PHE A 234 -24.77 -11.77 1.49
C PHE A 234 -25.59 -11.29 0.30
N ARG A 235 -26.73 -11.95 0.01
CA ARG A 235 -27.61 -11.55 -1.11
C ARG A 235 -28.24 -10.16 -0.92
N LYS A 236 -28.56 -9.78 0.32
CA LYS A 236 -29.19 -8.47 0.62
C LYS A 236 -28.26 -7.30 0.31
N HIS A 237 -26.96 -7.47 0.52
CA HIS A 237 -25.94 -6.43 0.28
C HIS A 237 -24.76 -6.98 -0.54
N GLU A 238 -25.06 -7.68 -1.63
CA GLU A 238 -24.07 -8.46 -2.39
C GLU A 238 -22.91 -7.62 -2.90
N MET A 239 -23.21 -6.44 -3.46
CA MET A 239 -22.16 -5.53 -3.93
C MET A 239 -21.18 -5.17 -2.82
N PHE A 240 -21.67 -4.78 -1.65
CA PHE A 240 -20.84 -4.41 -0.52
C PHE A 240 -19.94 -5.57 -0.06
N TYR A 241 -20.52 -6.75 0.17
CA TYR A 241 -19.75 -7.90 0.66
C TYR A 241 -18.70 -8.38 -0.34
N ARG A 242 -19.02 -8.38 -1.65
CA ARG A 242 -18.02 -8.65 -2.69
C ARG A 242 -16.90 -7.60 -2.69
N SER A 243 -17.24 -6.32 -2.52
CA SER A 243 -16.26 -5.23 -2.50
C SER A 243 -15.30 -5.27 -1.32
N VAL A 244 -15.64 -5.92 -0.21
CA VAL A 244 -14.72 -6.14 0.94
C VAL A 244 -14.08 -7.53 0.97
N GLY A 245 -14.40 -8.39 -0.01
CA GLY A 245 -13.77 -9.71 -0.17
C GLY A 245 -14.42 -10.84 0.63
N CYS A 246 -15.63 -10.62 1.13
CA CYS A 246 -16.45 -11.66 1.77
C CYS A 246 -17.02 -12.64 0.73
N PHE A 247 -17.40 -13.84 1.18
CA PHE A 247 -18.06 -14.84 0.37
C PHE A 247 -19.23 -15.50 1.12
N PRO A 248 -20.26 -16.00 0.42
CA PRO A 248 -21.43 -16.56 1.07
C PRO A 248 -21.18 -17.98 1.62
N ILE A 249 -21.82 -18.31 2.74
CA ILE A 249 -21.91 -19.66 3.29
C ILE A 249 -23.35 -19.98 3.71
N LYS A 250 -23.80 -21.21 3.51
CA LYS A 250 -25.03 -21.72 4.14
C LYS A 250 -24.78 -22.06 5.61
N ARG A 251 -25.57 -21.51 6.54
CA ARG A 251 -25.37 -21.73 7.98
C ARG A 251 -25.99 -23.01 8.52
N TYR A 252 -27.08 -23.47 7.93
CA TYR A 252 -27.91 -24.58 8.46
C TYR A 252 -27.84 -25.85 7.61
N GLU A 253 -26.96 -25.87 6.61
CA GLU A 253 -26.79 -26.99 5.69
C GLU A 253 -25.30 -27.14 5.35
N PRO A 254 -24.82 -28.37 5.09
CA PRO A 254 -23.48 -28.58 4.55
C PRO A 254 -23.27 -27.81 3.24
N ASP A 255 -22.26 -26.96 3.20
CA ASP A 255 -21.89 -26.17 2.02
C ASP A 255 -20.52 -26.59 1.49
N MET A 256 -20.50 -27.68 0.73
CA MET A 256 -19.26 -28.21 0.13
C MET A 256 -18.57 -27.20 -0.80
N LYS A 257 -19.34 -26.27 -1.40
CA LYS A 257 -18.78 -25.24 -2.27
C LYS A 257 -18.03 -24.19 -1.44
N ALA A 258 -18.60 -23.75 -0.32
CA ALA A 258 -17.93 -22.84 0.60
C ALA A 258 -16.68 -23.49 1.20
N ILE A 259 -16.74 -24.77 1.61
CA ILE A 259 -15.58 -25.51 2.14
C ILE A 259 -14.46 -25.59 1.10
N LYS A 260 -14.77 -25.98 -0.14
CA LYS A 260 -13.79 -25.99 -1.24
C LYS A 260 -13.17 -24.62 -1.48
N ASN A 261 -13.96 -23.55 -1.41
CA ASN A 261 -13.46 -22.18 -1.56
C ASN A 261 -12.54 -21.79 -0.40
N MET A 262 -12.87 -22.16 0.84
CA MET A 262 -12.03 -21.93 2.01
C MET A 262 -10.69 -22.67 1.89
N MET A 263 -10.73 -23.95 1.53
CA MET A 263 -9.51 -24.73 1.27
C MET A 263 -8.66 -24.13 0.16
N LYS A 264 -9.29 -23.65 -0.93
CA LYS A 264 -8.59 -22.96 -2.01
C LYS A 264 -7.86 -21.70 -1.50
N ILE A 265 -8.56 -20.84 -0.73
CA ILE A 265 -7.97 -19.63 -0.15
C ILE A 265 -6.78 -19.97 0.76
N LEU A 266 -6.90 -21.01 1.60
CA LEU A 266 -5.82 -21.42 2.49
C LEU A 266 -4.62 -21.94 1.71
N ASN A 267 -4.81 -22.86 0.77
CA ASN A 267 -3.74 -23.44 -0.04
C ASN A 267 -2.95 -22.42 -0.87
N GLU A 268 -3.54 -21.26 -1.16
CA GLU A 268 -2.89 -20.12 -1.82
C GLU A 268 -2.13 -19.20 -0.85
N GLY A 269 -2.00 -19.59 0.42
CA GLY A 269 -1.39 -18.77 1.47
C GLY A 269 -2.30 -17.65 1.98
N GLY A 270 -3.60 -17.70 1.68
CA GLY A 270 -4.61 -16.76 2.17
C GLY A 270 -4.99 -17.00 3.64
N ARG A 271 -5.87 -16.15 4.15
CA ARG A 271 -6.37 -16.21 5.53
C ARG A 271 -7.88 -16.08 5.55
N ILE A 272 -8.49 -16.81 6.46
CA ILE A 272 -9.94 -16.82 6.67
C ILE A 272 -10.20 -16.35 8.09
N GLY A 273 -11.27 -15.60 8.30
CA GLY A 273 -11.70 -15.16 9.63
C GLY A 273 -13.17 -15.38 9.87
#